data_AF-A0A7W1ERU9-F1
#
_entry.id   AF-A0A7W1ERU9-F1
#
_cell.length_a   1.000
_cell.length_b   1.000
_cell.length_c   1.000
_cell.angle_alpha   90.00
_cell.angle_beta   90.00
_cell.angle_gamma   90.00
#
_symmetry.space_group_name_H-M   'P 1'
#
loop_
_entity.id
_entity.type
_entity.pdbx_description
1 polymer ?
#
loop_
_entity_poly.entity_id
_entity_poly.type
_entity_poly.pdbx_seq_one_letter_code
_entity_poly.pdbx_strand_id
1 'polypeptide(L)'
;MSTLTVAEAMVLIDELDLEPIIFKLVNPEDGTPLSLAQADVVTMKYRQYLKLCAMYPGKSIVPNKEIDQVWHTHILDTAKYRDDCDQVFGKFLDHFPYFGLRGEEDAQNLKTAYAVTLDLFRNHFGAELAGAQQGCGESCGGSLCENPACSGSACTGTIDRCRPRIDRDELLISA
;
A
#
# COMPACT_ATOMS: atom_id res chain seq x y z
N MET A 1 -18.11 27.56 -7.37
CA MET A 1 -17.79 26.13 -7.33
C MET A 1 -18.26 25.63 -5.98
N SER A 2 -19.13 24.63 -5.91
CA SER A 2 -19.54 24.04 -4.63
C SER A 2 -18.39 23.20 -4.09
N THR A 3 -18.06 23.33 -2.82
CA THR A 3 -17.11 22.46 -2.14
C THR A 3 -17.78 21.11 -1.88
N LEU A 4 -17.20 20.02 -2.39
CA LEU A 4 -17.62 18.65 -2.10
C LEU A 4 -17.61 18.42 -0.58
N THR A 5 -18.66 17.80 -0.04
CA THR A 5 -18.70 17.40 1.37
C THR A 5 -17.89 16.13 1.59
N VAL A 6 -17.43 15.92 2.83
CA VAL A 6 -16.72 14.70 3.23
C VAL A 6 -17.54 13.44 2.95
N ALA A 7 -18.87 13.49 3.13
CA ALA A 7 -19.74 12.34 2.87
C ALA A 7 -19.82 11.99 1.38
N GLU A 8 -19.92 12.98 0.49
CA GLU A 8 -19.89 12.77 -0.95
C GLU A 8 -18.53 12.23 -1.40
N ALA A 9 -17.42 12.79 -0.88
CA ALA A 9 -16.08 12.29 -1.15
C ALA A 9 -15.91 10.81 -0.78
N MET A 10 -16.46 10.38 0.36
CA MET A 10 -16.37 8.98 0.80
C MET A 10 -17.09 8.01 -0.14
N VAL A 11 -18.24 8.40 -0.72
CA VAL A 11 -18.96 7.61 -1.71
C VAL A 11 -18.16 7.51 -3.00
N LEU A 12 -17.68 8.64 -3.53
CA LEU A 12 -16.89 8.66 -4.76
C LEU A 12 -15.59 7.85 -4.63
N ILE A 13 -14.94 7.86 -3.45
CA ILE A 13 -13.75 7.02 -3.17
C ILE A 13 -14.07 5.52 -3.15
N ASP A 14 -15.28 5.12 -2.76
CA ASP A 14 -15.72 3.71 -2.88
C ASP A 14 -16.08 3.33 -4.33
N GLU A 15 -16.53 4.28 -5.13
CA GLU A 15 -16.92 4.09 -6.53
C GLU A 15 -15.74 4.18 -7.53
N LEU A 16 -14.56 4.70 -7.13
CA LEU A 16 -13.39 4.75 -8.01
C LEU A 16 -13.09 3.39 -8.64
N ASP A 17 -13.00 3.32 -9.96
CA ASP A 17 -12.47 2.15 -10.64
C ASP A 17 -10.96 2.04 -10.33
N LEU A 18 -10.56 0.93 -9.72
CA LEU A 18 -9.15 0.62 -9.42
C LEU A 18 -8.70 -0.69 -10.10
N GLU A 19 -9.50 -1.27 -11.00
CA GLU A 19 -9.15 -2.47 -11.75
C GLU A 19 -7.87 -2.31 -12.59
N PRO A 20 -7.61 -1.18 -13.28
CA PRO A 20 -6.34 -1.00 -14.00
C PRO A 20 -5.11 -1.01 -13.07
N ILE A 21 -5.26 -0.50 -11.84
CA ILE A 21 -4.21 -0.48 -10.83
C ILE A 21 -3.99 -1.91 -10.30
N ILE A 22 -5.07 -2.64 -9.97
CA ILE A 22 -5.00 -4.05 -9.55
C ILE A 22 -4.34 -4.90 -10.64
N PHE A 23 -4.77 -4.77 -11.90
CA PHE A 23 -4.20 -5.48 -13.05
C PHE A 23 -2.69 -5.28 -13.16
N LYS A 24 -2.23 -4.03 -12.99
CA LYS A 24 -0.80 -3.69 -12.99
C LYS A 24 -0.05 -4.31 -11.81
N LEU A 25 -0.63 -4.32 -10.61
CA LEU A 25 -0.02 -4.89 -9.39
C LEU A 25 0.11 -6.41 -9.40
N VAL A 26 -0.74 -7.12 -10.16
CA VAL A 26 -0.69 -8.60 -10.27
C VAL A 26 0.03 -9.10 -11.53
N ASN A 27 0.43 -8.21 -12.43
CA ASN A 27 1.11 -8.58 -13.68
C ASN A 27 2.53 -9.11 -13.38
N PRO A 28 2.88 -10.37 -13.75
CA PRO A 28 4.21 -10.92 -13.51
C PRO A 28 5.36 -10.21 -14.24
N GLU A 29 5.08 -9.38 -15.25
CA GLU A 29 6.10 -8.58 -15.93
C GLU A 29 6.49 -7.31 -15.15
N ASP A 30 5.66 -6.88 -14.18
CA ASP A 30 5.80 -5.61 -13.45
C ASP A 30 6.52 -5.77 -12.09
N GLY A 31 7.67 -6.45 -12.12
CA GLY A 31 8.57 -6.59 -10.98
C GLY A 31 8.17 -7.71 -10.02
N THR A 32 7.62 -7.36 -8.85
CA THR A 32 7.18 -8.33 -7.84
C THR A 32 5.65 -8.38 -7.80
N PRO A 33 5.01 -9.29 -8.56
CA PRO A 33 3.56 -9.35 -8.64
C PRO A 33 2.93 -9.74 -7.31
N LEU A 34 1.83 -9.09 -6.96
CA LEU A 34 0.95 -9.51 -5.88
C LEU A 34 0.04 -10.65 -6.35
N SER A 35 -0.38 -11.53 -5.43
CA SER A 35 -1.57 -12.36 -5.68
C SER A 35 -2.83 -11.49 -5.65
N LEU A 36 -3.90 -11.92 -6.34
CA LEU A 36 -5.19 -11.21 -6.34
C LEU A 36 -5.67 -10.88 -4.92
N ALA A 37 -5.64 -11.84 -4.00
CA ALA A 37 -6.03 -11.62 -2.61
C ALA A 37 -5.16 -10.58 -1.86
N GLN A 38 -3.88 -10.44 -2.21
CA GLN A 38 -3.05 -9.36 -1.68
C GLN A 38 -3.40 -8.01 -2.32
N ALA A 39 -3.64 -7.99 -3.64
CA ALA A 39 -4.04 -6.81 -4.39
C ALA A 39 -5.39 -6.25 -3.87
N ASP A 40 -6.36 -7.12 -3.59
CA ASP A 40 -7.67 -6.74 -3.00
C ASP A 40 -7.48 -6.08 -1.62
N VAL A 41 -6.69 -6.70 -0.74
CA VAL A 41 -6.43 -6.21 0.62
C VAL A 41 -5.70 -4.87 0.59
N VAL A 42 -4.68 -4.70 -0.25
CA VAL A 42 -3.93 -3.43 -0.32
C VAL A 42 -4.72 -2.33 -1.02
N THR A 43 -5.52 -2.66 -2.03
CA THR A 43 -6.41 -1.70 -2.70
C THR A 43 -7.51 -1.20 -1.76
N MET A 44 -8.07 -2.09 -0.94
CA MET A 44 -9.00 -1.72 0.13
C MET A 44 -8.36 -0.77 1.15
N LYS A 45 -7.13 -1.06 1.61
CA LYS A 45 -6.35 -0.14 2.46
C LYS A 45 -6.04 1.20 1.77
N TYR A 46 -5.85 1.22 0.44
CA TYR A 46 -5.64 2.44 -0.32
C TYR A 46 -6.91 3.31 -0.40
N ARG A 47 -8.10 2.73 -0.60
CA ARG A 47 -9.37 3.48 -0.45
C ARG A 47 -9.52 4.09 0.95
N GLN A 48 -9.16 3.35 1.99
CA GLN A 48 -9.15 3.85 3.38
C GLN A 48 -8.16 5.03 3.55
N TYR A 49 -6.98 4.95 2.94
CA TYR A 49 -6.01 6.06 2.92
C TYR A 49 -6.59 7.32 2.25
N LEU A 50 -7.18 7.19 1.05
CA LEU A 50 -7.81 8.31 0.35
C LEU A 50 -8.94 8.94 1.19
N LYS A 51 -9.74 8.14 1.89
CA LYS A 51 -10.77 8.63 2.82
C LYS A 51 -10.20 9.45 3.97
N LEU A 52 -9.05 9.06 4.54
CA LEU A 52 -8.37 9.89 5.54
C LEU A 52 -7.87 11.21 4.95
N CYS A 53 -7.32 11.21 3.73
CA CYS A 53 -6.90 12.44 3.03
C CYS A 53 -8.09 13.39 2.78
N ALA A 54 -9.26 12.86 2.39
CA ALA A 54 -10.49 13.64 2.21
C ALA A 54 -11.05 14.19 3.54
N MET A 55 -11.02 13.39 4.62
CA MET A 55 -11.49 13.81 5.95
C MET A 55 -10.56 14.84 6.61
N TYR A 56 -9.25 14.79 6.32
CA TYR A 56 -8.24 15.60 7.00
C TYR A 56 -7.30 16.35 6.04
N PRO A 57 -7.82 17.21 5.14
CA PRO A 57 -7.04 17.85 4.07
C PRO A 57 -5.96 18.84 4.56
N GLY A 58 -5.89 19.10 5.86
CA GLY A 58 -4.85 19.89 6.53
C GLY A 58 -3.92 19.09 7.46
N LYS A 59 -3.94 17.76 7.39
CA LYS A 59 -3.02 16.87 8.13
C LYS A 59 -2.12 16.12 7.15
N SER A 60 -0.87 15.88 7.53
CA SER A 60 0.03 14.97 6.81
C SER A 60 -0.40 13.52 7.06
N ILE A 61 -1.25 12.97 6.18
CA ILE A 61 -1.62 11.56 6.18
C ILE A 61 -0.63 10.81 5.28
N VAL A 62 0.13 9.88 5.85
CA VAL A 62 1.23 9.18 5.16
C VAL A 62 0.98 7.69 5.04
N PRO A 63 1.16 7.08 3.86
CA PRO A 63 0.92 5.66 3.65
C PRO A 63 1.97 4.77 4.33
N ASN A 64 1.67 3.48 4.51
CA ASN A 64 2.71 2.45 4.66
C ASN A 64 3.25 2.06 3.27
N LYS A 65 4.29 1.22 3.22
CA LYS A 65 4.91 0.79 1.95
C LYS A 65 3.94 0.13 0.97
N GLU A 66 3.00 -0.66 1.47
CA GLU A 66 2.02 -1.37 0.63
C GLU A 66 1.07 -0.38 -0.05
N ILE A 67 0.51 0.57 0.72
CA ILE A 67 -0.40 1.61 0.22
C ILE A 67 0.35 2.58 -0.71
N ASP A 68 1.60 2.94 -0.40
CA ASP A 68 2.42 3.81 -1.23
C ASP A 68 2.71 3.17 -2.60
N GLN A 69 2.92 1.85 -2.67
CA GLN A 69 3.07 1.13 -3.94
C GLN A 69 1.80 1.17 -4.81
N VAL A 70 0.61 1.02 -4.21
CA VAL A 70 -0.66 1.21 -4.94
C VAL A 70 -0.78 2.64 -5.42
N TRP A 71 -0.42 3.61 -4.57
CA TRP A 71 -0.51 5.03 -4.91
C TRP A 71 0.45 5.43 -6.03
N HIS A 72 1.70 4.95 -6.03
CA HIS A 72 2.65 5.17 -7.13
C HIS A 72 2.09 4.57 -8.43
N THR A 73 1.54 3.36 -8.37
CA THR A 73 0.93 2.69 -9.52
C THR A 73 -0.23 3.50 -10.08
N HIS A 74 -1.06 4.10 -9.21
CA HIS A 74 -2.13 5.00 -9.61
C HIS A 74 -1.58 6.30 -10.24
N ILE A 75 -0.61 6.97 -9.60
CA ILE A 75 0.01 8.22 -10.09
C ILE A 75 0.60 8.06 -11.49
N LEU A 76 1.14 6.88 -11.83
CA LEU A 76 1.75 6.61 -13.14
C LEU A 76 0.72 6.64 -14.28
N ASP A 77 -0.56 6.34 -14.04
CA ASP A 77 -1.65 6.74 -14.94
C ASP A 77 -2.04 8.19 -14.65
N THR A 78 -1.18 9.10 -15.12
CA THR A 78 -1.27 10.54 -14.81
C THR A 78 -2.56 11.23 -15.29
N ALA A 79 -3.30 10.62 -16.23
CA ALA A 79 -4.59 11.11 -16.69
C ALA A 79 -5.69 10.65 -15.71
N LYS A 80 -5.83 9.34 -15.51
CA LYS A 80 -6.80 8.78 -14.56
C LYS A 80 -6.62 9.33 -13.14
N TYR A 81 -5.38 9.39 -12.64
CA TYR A 81 -5.11 9.90 -11.30
C TYR A 81 -5.51 11.37 -11.13
N ARG A 82 -5.40 12.18 -12.19
CA ARG A 82 -5.84 13.58 -12.17
C ARG A 82 -7.36 13.68 -12.10
N ASP A 83 -8.06 12.92 -12.93
CA ASP A 83 -9.51 12.93 -13.03
C ASP A 83 -10.15 12.35 -11.75
N ASP A 84 -9.59 11.26 -11.21
CA ASP A 84 -10.00 10.68 -9.93
C ASP A 84 -9.77 11.67 -8.77
N CYS A 85 -8.62 12.37 -8.75
CA CYS A 85 -8.35 13.40 -7.74
C CYS A 85 -9.31 14.59 -7.83
N ASP A 86 -9.64 15.06 -9.03
CA ASP A 86 -10.60 16.16 -9.20
C ASP A 86 -12.00 15.76 -8.73
N GLN A 87 -12.44 14.53 -9.06
CA GLN A 87 -13.71 13.98 -8.60
C GLN A 87 -13.78 13.86 -7.06
N VAL A 88 -12.77 13.30 -6.39
CA VAL A 88 -12.86 12.98 -4.94
C VAL A 88 -12.34 14.08 -4.00
N PHE A 89 -11.46 14.97 -4.48
CA PHE A 89 -10.86 16.03 -3.67
C PHE A 89 -11.12 17.45 -4.20
N GLY A 90 -11.60 17.60 -5.45
CA GLY A 90 -11.69 18.90 -6.14
C GLY A 90 -10.33 19.54 -6.43
N LYS A 91 -9.25 18.76 -6.37
CA LYS A 91 -7.85 19.17 -6.61
C LYS A 91 -6.96 17.94 -6.74
N PHE A 92 -5.78 18.12 -7.33
CA PHE A 92 -4.73 17.10 -7.30
C PHE A 92 -4.28 16.80 -5.85
N LEU A 93 -4.12 15.52 -5.50
CA LEU A 93 -3.48 15.11 -4.24
C LEU A 93 -1.98 14.93 -4.51
N ASP A 94 -1.17 15.87 -4.02
CA ASP A 94 0.28 15.86 -4.25
C ASP A 94 0.99 14.73 -3.49
N HIS A 95 1.89 14.03 -4.19
CA HIS A 95 2.84 13.09 -3.57
C HIS A 95 4.19 13.78 -3.34
N PHE A 96 4.75 13.63 -2.15
CA PHE A 96 6.07 14.16 -1.82
C PHE A 96 7.02 13.02 -1.40
N PRO A 97 7.72 12.37 -2.37
CA PRO A 97 8.48 11.14 -2.13
C PRO A 97 9.74 11.35 -1.28
N TYR A 98 10.08 12.59 -0.95
CA TYR A 98 11.25 12.95 -0.16
C TYR A 98 10.91 13.23 1.32
N PHE A 99 9.66 13.04 1.75
CA PHE A 99 9.27 13.29 3.14
C PHE A 99 10.00 12.33 4.09
N GLY A 100 10.72 12.88 5.05
CA GLY A 100 11.54 12.13 5.99
C GLY A 100 12.99 11.95 5.58
N LEU A 101 13.40 12.43 4.39
CA LEU A 101 14.77 12.28 3.87
C LEU A 101 15.62 13.55 4.03
N ARG A 102 15.03 14.69 4.41
CA ARG A 102 15.73 16.01 4.46
C ARG A 102 16.31 16.33 5.83
N GLY A 103 16.96 15.35 6.46
CA GLY A 103 17.59 15.48 7.78
C GLY A 103 16.68 15.04 8.94
N GLU A 104 17.22 15.15 10.16
CA GLU A 104 16.63 14.56 11.38
C GLU A 104 15.23 15.10 11.72
N GLU A 105 15.00 16.40 11.53
CA GLU A 105 13.70 17.03 11.77
C GLU A 105 12.63 16.50 10.82
N ASP A 106 12.94 16.42 9.52
CA ASP A 106 12.04 15.88 8.49
C ASP A 106 11.72 14.40 8.78
N ALA A 107 12.73 13.62 9.19
CA ALA A 107 12.56 12.23 9.61
C ALA A 107 11.68 12.08 10.86
N GLN A 108 11.78 13.01 11.82
CA GLN A 108 10.92 13.02 13.01
C GLN A 108 9.48 13.48 12.69
N ASN A 109 9.32 14.40 11.73
CA ASN A 109 8.03 14.79 11.19
C ASN A 109 7.33 13.61 10.49
N LEU A 110 8.05 12.81 9.69
CA LEU A 110 7.52 11.59 9.09
C LEU A 110 7.05 10.59 10.16
N LYS A 111 7.85 10.31 11.19
CA LYS A 111 7.46 9.41 12.29
C LYS A 111 6.18 9.88 12.98
N THR A 112 6.06 11.18 13.21
CA THR A 112 4.90 11.80 13.87
C THR A 112 3.66 11.72 13.00
N ALA A 113 3.78 12.03 11.69
CA ALA A 113 2.71 11.89 10.71
C ALA A 113 2.24 10.43 10.55
N TYR A 114 3.18 9.47 10.59
CA TYR A 114 2.85 8.05 10.52
C TYR A 114 2.08 7.59 11.75
N ALA A 115 2.50 7.98 12.97
CA ALA A 115 1.75 7.69 14.20
C ALA A 115 0.31 8.26 14.15
N VAL A 116 0.14 9.50 13.71
CA VAL A 116 -1.20 10.10 13.50
C VAL A 116 -2.01 9.30 12.48
N THR A 117 -1.38 8.81 11.41
CA THR A 117 -2.08 8.00 10.40
C THR A 117 -2.50 6.64 10.94
N LEU A 118 -1.68 5.98 11.77
CA LEU A 118 -2.04 4.73 12.47
C LEU A 118 -3.26 4.92 13.37
N ASP A 119 -3.27 5.97 14.19
CA ASP A 119 -4.38 6.26 15.11
C ASP A 119 -5.68 6.55 14.34
N LEU A 120 -5.59 7.31 13.23
CA LEU A 120 -6.74 7.56 12.37
C LEU A 120 -7.27 6.28 11.70
N PHE A 121 -6.40 5.40 11.19
CA PHE A 121 -6.83 4.11 10.63
C PHE A 121 -7.55 3.24 11.67
N ARG A 122 -6.97 3.12 12.89
CA ARG A 122 -7.59 2.39 14.00
C ARG A 122 -8.95 2.97 14.37
N ASN A 123 -9.06 4.30 14.48
CA ASN A 123 -10.29 4.98 14.92
C ASN A 123 -11.42 4.95 13.87
N HIS A 124 -11.10 5.01 12.57
CA HIS A 124 -12.11 5.04 11.50
C HIS A 124 -12.49 3.67 10.96
N PHE A 125 -11.57 2.71 10.94
CA PHE A 125 -11.77 1.43 10.25
C PHE A 125 -11.62 0.20 11.15
N GLY A 126 -11.22 0.37 12.43
CA GLY A 126 -10.91 -0.74 13.34
C GLY A 126 -9.71 -1.59 12.91
N ALA A 127 -9.03 -1.20 11.81
CA ALA A 127 -7.94 -1.94 11.20
C ALA A 127 -6.59 -1.40 11.67
N GLU A 128 -5.66 -2.32 11.94
CA GLU A 128 -4.26 -1.96 12.17
C GLU A 128 -3.52 -1.88 10.82
N LEU A 129 -2.77 -0.80 10.61
CA LEU A 129 -1.92 -0.64 9.43
C LEU A 129 -0.70 -1.56 9.57
N ALA A 130 -0.88 -2.85 9.30
CA ALA A 130 0.20 -3.81 9.28
C ALA A 130 1.33 -3.32 8.35
N GLY A 131 2.59 -3.40 8.81
CA GLY A 131 3.73 -2.88 8.06
C GLY A 131 4.34 -1.58 8.60
N ALA A 132 4.08 -1.20 9.86
CA ALA A 132 5.04 -0.38 10.59
C ALA A 132 6.40 -1.08 10.54
N GLN A 133 7.41 -0.41 9.98
CA GLN A 133 8.77 -0.92 10.06
C GLN A 133 9.17 -0.99 11.53
N GLN A 134 9.29 -2.22 12.06
CA GLN A 134 10.42 -2.48 12.94
C GLN A 134 11.64 -1.97 12.18
N GLY A 135 12.26 -0.91 12.70
CA GLY A 135 13.55 -0.47 12.19
C GLY A 135 14.48 -1.67 12.20
N CYS A 136 15.33 -1.80 11.19
CA CYS A 136 16.40 -2.77 11.16
C CYS A 136 17.47 -2.39 12.21
N GLY A 137 17.10 -2.53 13.48
CA GLY A 137 17.98 -2.50 14.63
C GLY A 137 18.67 -3.85 14.76
N GLU A 138 19.93 -3.88 14.36
CA GLU A 138 20.96 -4.68 15.04
C GLU A 138 20.68 -6.19 15.20
N SER A 139 20.42 -6.87 14.08
CA SER A 139 20.79 -8.28 13.95
C SER A 139 21.05 -8.68 12.50
N CYS A 140 21.99 -9.62 12.32
CA CYS A 140 22.47 -10.19 11.06
C CYS A 140 23.29 -9.23 10.16
N GLY A 141 24.62 -9.40 10.18
CA GLY A 141 25.50 -8.82 9.14
C GLY A 141 27.00 -8.81 9.45
N GLY A 142 27.39 -8.60 10.71
CA GLY A 142 28.80 -8.49 11.12
C GLY A 142 29.43 -9.82 11.53
N SER A 143 29.62 -10.75 10.60
CA SER A 143 30.17 -12.09 10.92
C SER A 143 31.69 -12.18 10.73
N LEU A 144 32.44 -11.47 11.58
CA LEU A 144 33.81 -11.87 11.94
C LEU A 144 33.77 -12.65 13.26
N CYS A 145 33.43 -13.93 13.16
CA CYS A 145 33.49 -14.88 14.26
C CYS A 145 34.04 -16.22 13.77
N GLU A 146 35.35 -16.40 13.94
CA GLU A 146 36.03 -17.67 13.72
C GLU A 146 35.69 -18.63 14.85
N ASN A 147 34.70 -19.52 14.66
CA ASN A 147 34.52 -20.68 15.53
C ASN A 147 33.85 -21.86 14.78
N PRO A 148 34.54 -23.01 14.60
CA PRO A 148 34.05 -24.10 13.75
C PRO A 148 33.14 -25.07 14.53
N ALA A 149 31.87 -24.71 14.72
CA ALA A 149 30.91 -25.56 15.46
C ALA A 149 29.46 -25.52 14.94
N CYS A 150 29.23 -25.30 13.64
CA CYS A 150 27.90 -25.36 13.03
C CYS A 150 27.80 -26.53 12.02
N SER A 151 27.69 -27.74 12.54
CA SER A 151 27.43 -28.95 11.75
C SER A 151 25.94 -29.07 11.43
N GLY A 152 25.57 -28.98 10.16
CA GLY A 152 24.17 -29.03 9.75
C GLY A 152 23.50 -30.40 9.96
N SER A 153 22.19 -30.39 10.22
CA SER A 153 21.31 -31.55 10.03
C SER A 153 19.85 -31.16 9.82
N ALA A 154 19.34 -31.53 8.66
CA ALA A 154 17.95 -31.90 8.34
C ALA A 154 16.79 -31.05 8.90
N CYS A 155 16.28 -30.14 8.06
CA CYS A 155 14.85 -29.77 8.07
C CYS A 155 14.09 -30.68 7.08
N THR A 156 13.49 -31.77 7.58
CA THR A 156 12.55 -32.61 6.81
C THR A 156 11.16 -32.54 7.43
N GLY A 157 10.15 -32.08 6.67
CA GLY A 157 8.79 -31.85 7.18
C GLY A 157 7.72 -31.61 6.11
N THR A 158 7.31 -32.68 5.43
CA THR A 158 6.14 -32.80 4.52
C THR A 158 4.81 -32.95 5.30
N ILE A 159 3.61 -32.62 4.81
CA ILE A 159 3.07 -32.16 3.50
C ILE A 159 1.85 -31.25 3.78
N ASP A 160 1.37 -30.41 2.84
CA ASP A 160 -0.09 -30.44 2.55
C ASP A 160 -0.57 -29.95 1.15
N ARG A 161 -1.55 -30.71 0.62
CA ARG A 161 -2.57 -30.47 -0.45
C ARG A 161 -2.31 -29.49 -1.63
N CYS A 162 -2.12 -30.08 -2.80
CA CYS A 162 -2.43 -29.44 -4.09
C CYS A 162 -3.96 -29.23 -4.27
N ARG A 163 -4.36 -28.07 -4.78
CA ARG A 163 -5.69 -27.81 -5.37
C ARG A 163 -5.54 -27.69 -6.90
N PRO A 164 -6.51 -28.11 -7.73
CA PRO A 164 -6.36 -28.02 -9.19
C PRO A 164 -6.18 -26.58 -9.67
N ARG A 165 -5.32 -26.39 -10.69
CA ARG A 165 -5.28 -25.13 -11.45
C ARG A 165 -6.59 -24.99 -12.23
N ILE A 166 -7.16 -23.79 -12.22
CA ILE A 166 -8.13 -23.36 -13.24
C ILE A 166 -7.32 -22.98 -14.48
N ASP A 167 -7.76 -23.43 -15.66
CA ASP A 167 -7.01 -23.20 -16.90
C ASP A 167 -7.19 -21.76 -17.40
N ARG A 168 -6.18 -21.23 -18.12
CA ARG A 168 -6.12 -19.80 -18.48
C ARG A 168 -7.01 -19.42 -19.67
N ASP A 169 -7.50 -20.41 -20.42
CA ASP A 169 -8.13 -20.21 -21.72
C ASP A 169 -9.65 -19.91 -21.63
N GLU A 170 -10.31 -20.10 -20.49
CA GLU A 170 -11.75 -19.79 -20.33
C GLU A 170 -12.06 -18.28 -20.16
N LEU A 171 -11.05 -17.41 -20.00
CA LEU A 171 -11.24 -15.96 -19.82
C LEU A 171 -11.05 -15.13 -21.11
N LEU A 172 -10.96 -15.76 -22.28
CA LEU A 172 -10.69 -15.09 -23.57
C LEU A 172 -11.83 -15.19 -24.61
N ILE A 173 -13.05 -15.56 -24.20
CA ILE A 173 -14.21 -15.77 -25.11
C ILE A 173 -15.37 -14.79 -24.83
N SER A 174 -15.14 -13.70 -24.09
CA SER A 174 -16.17 -12.68 -23.81
C SER A 174 -15.63 -11.24 -23.75
N ALA A 175 -14.91 -10.85 -24.81
CA ALA A 175 -14.57 -9.46 -25.14
C ALA A 175 -14.93 -9.20 -26.61
#